data_AF-A0A163J327-F1
#
_entry.id   AF-A0A163J327-F1
#
_cell.length_a   1.000
_cell.length_b   1.000
_cell.length_c   1.000
_cell.angle_alpha   90.00
_cell.angle_beta   90.00
_cell.angle_gamma   90.00
#
_symmetry.space_group_name_H-M   'P 1'
#
loop_
_entity.id
_entity.type
_entity.pdbx_description
1 polymer ?
#
loop_
_entity_poly.entity_id
_entity_poly.type
_entity_poly.pdbx_seq_one_letter_code
_entity_poly.pdbx_strand_id
1 'polypeptide(L)'
;MSNSIANEKPFVSEEEGQEILARVSAASTITEDVVMVNSISVNSSKHADLATLKKTLETAKANVNQLSLNFMDIQADDPSLESKRNELSLAQEKVAILLKNIGWQEDNSIKKTVKDVKLITQAPVFQLANMMRCDKSLPVFDNIHLYVNRFDKIMTTHQVDKDLNWKTYLAASIQDHSVDQWFSATLANKECTWEEARSILVDKFNDKASDM
;
A
#
# COMPACT_ATOMS: atom_id res chain seq x y z
N MET A 1 -11.57 44.20 -39.86
CA MET A 1 -10.45 43.32 -39.42
C MET A 1 -11.09 42.14 -38.72
N SER A 2 -11.20 41.02 -39.43
CA SER A 2 -11.92 39.83 -38.98
C SER A 2 -10.90 38.72 -38.73
N ASN A 3 -10.70 38.34 -37.48
CA ASN A 3 -9.93 37.14 -37.13
C ASN A 3 -10.91 35.98 -36.94
N SER A 4 -10.94 35.08 -37.92
CA SER A 4 -11.59 33.77 -37.82
C SER A 4 -10.58 32.79 -37.23
N ILE A 5 -10.83 32.30 -36.02
CA ILE A 5 -10.04 31.26 -35.37
C ILE A 5 -10.48 29.92 -35.95
N ALA A 6 -9.53 29.22 -36.57
CA ALA A 6 -9.69 27.87 -37.09
C ALA A 6 -9.96 26.88 -35.94
N ASN A 7 -10.91 26.00 -36.17
CA ASN A 7 -11.40 24.98 -35.25
C ASN A 7 -10.65 23.66 -35.54
N GLU A 8 -9.58 23.37 -34.81
CA GLU A 8 -8.89 22.07 -34.88
C GLU A 8 -9.65 21.02 -34.04
N LYS A 9 -10.21 20.01 -34.71
CA LYS A 9 -10.75 18.81 -34.06
C LYS A 9 -9.57 17.91 -33.63
N PRO A 10 -9.43 17.54 -32.34
CA PRO A 10 -8.31 16.73 -31.87
C PRO A 10 -8.57 15.22 -31.89
N PHE A 11 -9.67 14.75 -32.51
CA PHE A 11 -10.03 13.33 -32.50
C PHE A 11 -10.27 12.78 -33.90
N VAL A 12 -9.50 11.74 -34.21
CA VAL A 12 -9.67 10.80 -35.32
C VAL A 12 -11.09 10.25 -35.29
N SER A 13 -11.72 10.10 -36.46
CA SER A 13 -13.13 9.66 -36.52
C SER A 13 -13.27 8.23 -36.02
N GLU A 14 -14.48 7.88 -35.55
CA GLU A 14 -14.78 6.55 -35.01
C GLU A 14 -14.58 5.44 -36.06
N GLU A 15 -14.72 5.77 -37.35
CA GLU A 15 -14.45 4.87 -38.48
C GLU A 15 -12.95 4.60 -38.67
N GLU A 16 -12.09 5.62 -38.54
CA GLU A 16 -10.63 5.44 -38.57
C GLU A 16 -10.13 4.66 -37.35
N GLY A 17 -10.77 4.84 -36.18
CA GLY A 17 -10.47 4.06 -34.97
C GLY A 17 -10.79 2.57 -35.11
N GLN A 18 -11.88 2.22 -35.79
CA GLN A 18 -12.26 0.83 -36.04
C GLN A 18 -11.35 0.15 -37.07
N GLU A 19 -10.87 0.87 -38.08
CA GLU A 19 -9.94 0.32 -39.08
C GLU A 19 -8.57 -0.03 -38.46
N ILE A 20 -8.09 0.76 -37.51
CA ILE A 20 -6.85 0.48 -36.77
C ILE A 20 -7.00 -0.80 -35.92
N LEU A 21 -8.14 -0.97 -35.24
CA LEU A 21 -8.45 -2.17 -34.45
C LEU A 21 -8.54 -3.44 -35.31
N ALA A 22 -9.10 -3.33 -36.51
CA ALA A 22 -9.17 -4.44 -37.46
C ALA A 22 -7.77 -4.86 -37.97
N ARG A 23 -6.88 -3.89 -38.23
CA ARG A 23 -5.49 -4.17 -38.67
C ARG A 23 -4.63 -4.81 -37.58
N VAL A 24 -4.79 -4.40 -36.32
CA VAL A 24 -4.07 -5.02 -35.19
C VAL A 24 -4.53 -6.46 -34.96
N SER A 25 -5.83 -6.73 -35.16
CA SER A 25 -6.40 -8.07 -35.00
C SER A 25 -5.98 -9.03 -36.13
N ALA A 26 -5.80 -8.53 -37.35
CA ALA A 26 -5.39 -9.33 -38.51
C ALA A 26 -3.89 -9.67 -38.54
N ALA A 27 -3.05 -8.96 -37.78
CA ALA A 27 -1.62 -9.23 -37.68
C ALA A 27 -1.27 -10.43 -36.76
N SER A 28 -2.25 -11.06 -36.12
CA SER A 28 -2.02 -12.10 -35.12
C SER A 28 -2.07 -13.55 -35.64
N THR A 29 -2.07 -13.77 -36.96
CA THR A 29 -2.27 -15.13 -37.51
C THR A 29 -1.31 -15.47 -38.64
N ILE A 30 -0.02 -15.73 -38.35
CA ILE A 30 0.87 -16.54 -39.23
C ILE A 30 1.84 -17.39 -38.38
N THR A 31 1.51 -18.69 -38.32
CA THR A 31 2.31 -19.94 -38.25
C THR A 31 3.28 -20.25 -37.09
N GLU A 32 2.87 -21.31 -36.37
CA GLU A 32 3.62 -22.44 -35.80
C GLU A 32 5.08 -22.61 -36.26
N ASP A 33 6.02 -22.79 -35.31
CA ASP A 33 6.57 -24.11 -34.96
C ASP A 33 7.89 -23.96 -34.16
N VAL A 34 7.82 -23.70 -32.85
CA VAL A 34 8.94 -23.94 -31.91
C VAL A 34 8.38 -24.27 -30.53
N VAL A 35 8.49 -25.55 -30.16
CA VAL A 35 8.56 -26.12 -28.80
C VAL A 35 8.28 -25.13 -27.67
N MET A 36 7.01 -24.98 -27.32
CA MET A 36 6.57 -24.26 -26.13
C MET A 36 6.87 -25.11 -24.88
N VAL A 37 8.07 -24.92 -24.35
CA VAL A 37 8.34 -25.16 -22.93
C VAL A 37 7.30 -24.38 -22.15
N ASN A 38 6.50 -25.10 -21.36
CA ASN A 38 5.45 -24.59 -20.48
C ASN A 38 5.98 -23.45 -19.58
N SER A 39 5.97 -22.23 -20.10
CA SER A 39 6.15 -21.00 -19.34
C SER A 39 4.83 -20.72 -18.64
N ILE A 40 4.57 -21.51 -17.60
CA ILE A 40 3.64 -21.12 -16.54
C ILE A 40 4.21 -19.81 -16.00
N SER A 41 3.64 -18.71 -16.49
CA SER A 41 3.82 -17.36 -16.02
C SER A 41 3.75 -17.40 -14.51
N VAL A 42 4.90 -17.25 -13.87
CA VAL A 42 4.96 -17.07 -12.43
C VAL A 42 4.19 -15.79 -12.20
N ASN A 43 3.02 -15.87 -11.56
CA ASN A 43 2.29 -14.72 -11.04
C ASN A 43 3.19 -14.00 -10.03
N SER A 44 4.19 -13.27 -10.55
CA SER A 44 5.17 -12.47 -9.84
C SER A 44 4.63 -11.07 -9.54
N SER A 45 3.32 -10.89 -9.70
CA SER A 45 2.66 -9.65 -9.40
C SER A 45 2.91 -9.31 -7.93
N LYS A 46 3.61 -8.20 -7.72
CA LYS A 46 3.82 -7.58 -6.39
C LYS A 46 2.49 -7.26 -5.68
N HIS A 47 1.37 -7.39 -6.39
CA HIS A 47 0.00 -7.15 -5.94
C HIS A 47 -0.81 -8.44 -5.70
N ALA A 48 -0.19 -9.63 -5.81
CA ALA A 48 -0.86 -10.86 -5.42
C ALA A 48 -1.11 -10.88 -3.89
N ASP A 49 -2.25 -11.43 -3.50
CA ASP A 49 -2.62 -11.62 -2.09
C ASP A 49 -1.58 -12.50 -1.35
N LEU A 50 -1.26 -12.12 -0.11
CA LEU A 50 -0.18 -12.74 0.69
C LEU A 50 -0.48 -14.21 0.99
N ALA A 51 -1.74 -14.57 1.26
CA ALA A 51 -2.11 -15.96 1.51
C ALA A 51 -1.93 -16.81 0.23
N THR A 52 -2.26 -16.22 -0.92
CA THR A 52 -2.04 -16.85 -2.24
C THR A 52 -0.56 -17.04 -2.53
N LEU A 53 0.30 -16.06 -2.22
CA LEU A 53 1.75 -16.16 -2.37
C LEU A 53 2.35 -17.24 -1.47
N LYS A 54 1.92 -17.32 -0.20
CA LYS A 54 2.38 -18.36 0.75
C LYS A 54 1.98 -19.77 0.28
N LYS A 55 0.74 -19.94 -0.19
CA LYS A 55 0.28 -21.22 -0.75
C LYS A 55 1.10 -21.62 -1.99
N THR A 56 1.40 -20.65 -2.85
CA THR A 56 2.21 -20.86 -4.04
C THR A 56 3.66 -21.22 -3.69
N LEU A 57 4.24 -20.58 -2.66
CA LEU A 57 5.56 -20.92 -2.15
C LEU A 57 5.64 -22.37 -1.65
N GLU A 58 4.66 -22.81 -0.85
CA GLU A 58 4.66 -24.19 -0.35
C GLU A 58 4.52 -25.22 -1.48
N THR A 59 3.71 -24.90 -2.49
CA THR A 59 3.60 -25.74 -3.70
C THR A 59 4.93 -25.78 -4.48
N ALA A 60 5.60 -24.63 -4.62
CA ALA A 60 6.88 -24.54 -5.31
C ALA A 60 8.00 -25.30 -4.56
N LYS A 61 8.03 -25.23 -3.22
CA LYS A 61 8.96 -26.02 -2.39
C LYS A 61 8.73 -27.52 -2.54
N ALA A 62 7.46 -27.96 -2.53
CA ALA A 62 7.12 -29.36 -2.74
C ALA A 62 7.59 -29.86 -4.12
N ASN A 63 7.45 -29.03 -5.16
CA ASN A 63 7.95 -29.33 -6.51
C ASN A 63 9.49 -29.43 -6.53
N VAL A 64 10.21 -28.48 -5.91
CA VAL A 64 11.68 -28.55 -5.80
C VAL A 64 12.12 -29.84 -5.09
N ASN A 65 11.44 -30.24 -4.01
CA ASN A 65 11.76 -31.48 -3.31
C ASN A 65 11.55 -32.72 -4.20
N GLN A 66 10.45 -32.75 -4.97
CA GLN A 66 10.18 -33.83 -5.90
C GLN A 66 11.21 -33.90 -7.03
N LEU A 67 11.56 -32.75 -7.63
CA LEU A 67 12.61 -32.66 -8.64
C LEU A 67 13.98 -33.07 -8.09
N SER A 68 14.28 -32.71 -6.83
CA SER A 68 15.54 -33.09 -6.18
C SER A 68 15.63 -34.60 -5.95
N LEU A 69 14.54 -35.25 -5.54
CA LEU A 69 14.49 -36.72 -5.41
C LEU A 69 14.70 -37.38 -6.77
N ASN A 70 13.95 -36.94 -7.79
CA ASN A 70 14.08 -37.46 -9.14
C ASN A 70 15.50 -37.25 -9.71
N PHE A 71 16.18 -36.16 -9.34
CA PHE A 71 17.55 -35.89 -9.76
C PHE A 71 18.57 -36.84 -9.13
N MET A 72 18.36 -37.27 -7.87
CA MET A 72 19.23 -38.21 -7.17
C MET A 72 19.15 -39.63 -7.74
N ASP A 73 18.04 -39.99 -8.37
CA ASP A 73 17.81 -41.32 -8.96
C ASP A 73 18.40 -41.47 -10.38
N ILE A 74 18.95 -40.40 -10.96
CA ILE A 74 19.51 -40.41 -12.32
C ILE A 74 20.93 -40.95 -12.33
N GLN A 75 21.20 -41.90 -13.23
CA GLN A 75 22.53 -42.45 -13.48
C GLN A 75 23.43 -41.40 -14.15
N ALA A 76 24.73 -41.41 -13.84
CA ALA A 76 25.69 -40.40 -14.33
C ALA A 76 25.80 -40.33 -15.87
N ASP A 77 25.45 -41.40 -16.58
CA ASP A 77 25.53 -41.52 -18.04
C ASP A 77 24.22 -41.14 -18.76
N ASP A 78 23.20 -40.67 -18.03
CA ASP A 78 21.89 -40.32 -18.61
C ASP A 78 21.96 -39.01 -19.42
N PRO A 79 21.61 -39.02 -20.71
CA PRO A 79 21.64 -37.82 -21.56
C PRO A 79 20.63 -36.74 -21.14
N SER A 80 19.65 -37.05 -20.29
CA SER A 80 18.67 -36.10 -19.75
C SER A 80 19.14 -35.39 -18.47
N LEU A 81 20.29 -35.76 -17.91
CA LEU A 81 20.83 -35.22 -16.65
C LEU A 81 20.96 -33.70 -16.68
N GLU A 82 21.48 -33.13 -17.78
CA GLU A 82 21.63 -31.68 -17.94
C GLU A 82 20.27 -30.97 -18.02
N SER A 83 19.30 -31.56 -18.71
CA SER A 83 17.94 -31.02 -18.78
C SER A 83 17.27 -30.99 -17.39
N LYS A 84 17.42 -32.08 -16.62
CA LYS A 84 16.89 -32.19 -15.26
C LYS A 84 17.58 -31.25 -14.27
N ARG A 85 18.89 -31.02 -14.44
CA ARG A 85 19.64 -30.01 -13.69
C ARG A 85 19.09 -28.60 -13.93
N ASN A 86 18.82 -28.26 -15.19
CA ASN A 86 18.25 -26.97 -15.56
C ASN A 86 16.82 -26.80 -15.04
N GLU A 87 16.00 -27.85 -15.08
CA GLU A 87 14.65 -27.86 -14.51
C GLU A 87 14.66 -27.59 -12.99
N LEU A 88 15.55 -28.27 -12.26
CA LEU A 88 15.73 -28.08 -10.82
C LEU A 88 16.22 -26.66 -10.49
N SER A 89 17.17 -26.13 -11.25
CA SER A 89 17.67 -24.75 -11.11
C SER A 89 16.54 -23.72 -11.28
N LEU A 90 15.72 -23.87 -12.33
CA LEU A 90 14.59 -22.99 -12.57
C LEU A 90 13.55 -23.05 -11.45
N ALA A 91 13.28 -24.25 -10.91
CA ALA A 91 12.36 -24.42 -9.79
C ALA A 91 12.88 -23.76 -8.50
N GLN A 92 14.18 -23.85 -8.23
CA GLN A 92 14.84 -23.16 -7.12
C GLN A 92 14.78 -21.63 -7.28
N GLU A 93 15.01 -21.11 -8.50
CA GLU A 93 14.90 -19.69 -8.79
C GLU A 93 13.48 -19.16 -8.52
N LYS A 94 12.45 -19.92 -8.91
CA LYS A 94 11.04 -19.58 -8.60
C LYS A 94 10.80 -19.46 -7.09
N VAL A 95 11.33 -20.38 -6.29
CA VAL A 95 11.24 -20.30 -4.82
C VAL A 95 11.95 -19.06 -4.29
N ALA A 96 13.14 -18.74 -4.79
CA ALA A 96 13.89 -17.55 -4.38
C ALA A 96 13.12 -16.25 -4.69
N ILE A 97 12.49 -16.14 -5.86
CA ILE A 97 11.67 -15.00 -6.25
C ILE A 97 10.44 -14.88 -5.32
N LEU A 98 9.75 -15.99 -5.04
CA LEU A 98 8.58 -16.00 -4.15
C LEU A 98 8.95 -15.59 -2.72
N LEU A 99 10.08 -16.09 -2.18
CA LEU A 99 10.59 -15.69 -0.88
C LEU A 99 10.91 -14.19 -0.84
N LYS A 100 11.56 -13.67 -1.88
CA LYS A 100 11.87 -12.23 -1.98
C LYS A 100 10.59 -11.37 -2.03
N ASN A 101 9.57 -11.81 -2.77
CA ASN A 101 8.29 -11.11 -2.87
C ASN A 101 7.52 -11.11 -1.55
N ILE A 102 7.48 -12.26 -0.86
CA ILE A 102 6.86 -12.37 0.46
C ILE A 102 7.61 -11.50 1.47
N GLY A 103 8.94 -11.56 1.51
CA GLY A 103 9.76 -10.71 2.38
C GLY A 103 9.51 -9.22 2.13
N TRP A 104 9.45 -8.80 0.87
CA TRP A 104 9.12 -7.41 0.51
C TRP A 104 7.71 -7.01 0.95
N GLN A 105 6.71 -7.88 0.80
CA GLN A 105 5.35 -7.60 1.25
C GLN A 105 5.24 -7.56 2.77
N GLU A 106 5.89 -8.48 3.49
CA GLU A 106 5.90 -8.51 4.95
C GLU A 106 6.66 -7.30 5.52
N ASP A 107 7.81 -6.94 4.96
CA ASP A 107 8.55 -5.74 5.36
C ASP A 107 7.74 -4.46 5.12
N ASN A 108 6.99 -4.38 4.02
CA ASN A 108 6.16 -3.21 3.74
C ASN A 108 4.84 -3.21 4.51
N SER A 109 4.31 -4.37 4.89
CA SER A 109 3.09 -4.49 5.69
C SER A 109 3.38 -4.20 7.17
N ILE A 110 4.55 -4.59 7.68
CA ILE A 110 4.92 -4.44 9.09
C ILE A 110 5.55 -3.06 9.37
N LYS A 111 6.06 -2.34 8.35
CA LYS A 111 6.79 -1.06 8.53
C LYS A 111 6.11 0.19 7.99
N LYS A 112 4.80 0.19 7.73
CA LYS A 112 4.04 1.45 7.52
C LYS A 112 3.73 2.17 8.85
N THR A 113 4.71 2.26 9.75
CA THR A 113 4.84 3.51 10.51
C THR A 113 5.29 4.56 9.51
N VAL A 114 4.38 5.35 8.98
CA VAL A 114 4.74 6.47 8.11
C VAL A 114 5.43 7.51 8.99
N LYS A 115 6.75 7.36 9.11
CA LYS A 115 7.67 8.37 9.68
C LYS A 115 8.02 9.43 8.63
N ASP A 116 7.18 9.61 7.61
CA ASP A 116 7.37 10.71 6.67
C ASP A 116 7.01 12.00 7.40
N VAL A 117 8.05 12.71 7.83
CA VAL A 117 7.95 13.97 8.57
C VAL A 117 7.09 14.96 7.80
N LYS A 118 7.10 14.96 6.46
CA LYS A 118 6.29 15.88 5.63
C LYS A 118 4.80 15.60 5.73
N LEU A 119 4.41 14.34 5.94
CA LEU A 119 3.01 13.96 6.11
C LEU A 119 2.56 14.21 7.55
N ILE A 120 3.43 13.95 8.52
CA ILE A 120 3.16 14.23 9.94
C ILE A 120 2.96 15.74 10.16
N THR A 121 3.76 16.60 9.50
CA THR A 121 3.62 18.06 9.60
C THR A 121 2.34 18.62 8.99
N GLN A 122 1.60 17.81 8.23
CA GLN A 122 0.28 18.18 7.68
C GLN A 122 -0.87 17.82 8.62
N ALA A 123 -0.59 17.22 9.78
CA ALA A 123 -1.61 17.02 10.82
C ALA A 123 -2.23 18.37 11.21
N PRO A 124 -3.57 18.43 11.38
CA PRO A 124 -4.23 19.66 11.80
C PRO A 124 -3.74 20.00 13.21
N VAL A 125 -3.35 21.25 13.44
CA VAL A 125 -2.90 21.69 14.77
C VAL A 125 -4.06 21.57 15.77
N PHE A 126 -3.77 21.06 16.97
CA PHE A 126 -4.74 20.91 18.05
C PHE A 126 -5.04 22.29 18.66
N GLN A 127 -6.09 22.94 18.16
CA GLN A 127 -6.56 24.23 18.65
C GLN A 127 -8.08 24.24 18.71
N LEU A 128 -8.62 24.29 19.93
CA LEU A 128 -10.07 24.39 20.16
C LEU A 128 -10.42 25.82 20.57
N ALA A 129 -11.59 26.33 20.15
CA ALA A 129 -12.02 27.70 20.39
C ALA A 129 -11.99 28.12 21.87
N ASN A 130 -12.22 27.18 22.79
CA ASN A 130 -12.27 27.44 24.23
C ASN A 130 -10.91 27.32 24.93
N MET A 131 -9.81 27.18 24.19
CA MET A 131 -8.46 27.14 24.74
C MET A 131 -7.88 28.54 24.94
N MET A 132 -7.15 28.72 26.05
CA MET A 132 -6.57 30.03 26.42
C MET A 132 -5.51 30.57 25.45
N ARG A 133 -4.88 29.72 24.64
CA ARG A 133 -3.75 30.09 23.76
C ARG A 133 -3.95 29.54 22.35
N CYS A 134 -4.79 30.23 21.59
CA CYS A 134 -4.96 29.97 20.16
C CYS A 134 -4.05 30.91 19.34
N ASP A 135 -3.34 30.33 18.38
CA ASP A 135 -2.65 31.08 17.34
C ASP A 135 -3.67 31.49 16.28
N LYS A 136 -3.85 32.79 16.09
CA LYS A 136 -4.81 33.35 15.13
C LYS A 136 -4.43 33.12 13.67
N SER A 137 -3.19 32.74 13.40
CA SER A 137 -2.70 32.42 12.06
C SER A 137 -3.08 31.00 11.60
N LEU A 138 -3.53 30.16 12.53
CA LEU A 138 -3.86 28.76 12.30
C LEU A 138 -5.37 28.49 12.44
N PRO A 139 -5.89 27.44 11.79
CA PRO A 139 -7.30 27.07 11.95
C PRO A 139 -7.62 26.66 13.39
N VAL A 140 -8.61 27.33 13.98
CA VAL A 140 -9.18 26.98 15.28
C VAL A 140 -10.47 26.20 15.05
N PHE A 141 -10.62 25.07 15.74
CA PHE A 141 -11.80 24.22 15.66
C PHE A 141 -12.81 24.61 16.74
N ASP A 142 -14.09 24.73 16.37
CA ASP A 142 -15.15 25.11 17.32
C ASP A 142 -15.35 24.06 18.43
N ASN A 143 -15.11 22.79 18.13
CA ASN A 143 -15.23 21.68 19.07
C ASN A 143 -14.29 20.53 18.73
N ILE A 144 -14.09 19.63 19.70
CA ILE A 144 -13.23 18.46 19.55
C ILE A 144 -13.67 17.52 18.42
N HIS A 145 -14.97 17.39 18.15
CA HIS A 145 -15.47 16.51 17.10
C HIS A 145 -15.02 16.96 15.70
N LEU A 146 -14.98 18.27 15.44
CA LEU A 146 -14.47 18.83 14.19
C LEU A 146 -12.98 18.56 14.02
N TYR A 147 -12.20 18.74 15.10
CA TYR A 147 -10.77 18.42 15.10
C TYR A 147 -10.52 16.94 14.79
N VAL A 148 -11.16 16.04 15.54
CA VAL A 148 -10.99 14.58 15.38
C VAL A 148 -11.39 14.14 13.97
N ASN A 149 -12.51 14.64 13.43
CA ASN A 149 -12.93 14.32 12.06
C ASN A 149 -11.91 14.80 11.02
N ARG A 150 -11.30 15.97 11.23
CA ARG A 150 -10.25 16.47 10.34
C ARG A 150 -8.98 15.62 10.45
N PHE A 151 -8.60 15.25 11.66
CA PHE A 151 -7.46 14.39 11.94
C PHE A 151 -7.62 13.02 11.27
N ASP A 152 -8.80 12.41 11.38
CA ASP A 152 -9.15 11.15 10.71
C ASP A 152 -9.07 11.24 9.19
N LYS A 153 -9.57 12.35 8.61
CA LYS A 153 -9.50 12.59 7.17
C LYS A 153 -8.05 12.68 6.68
N ILE A 154 -7.16 13.31 7.45
CA ILE A 154 -5.74 13.41 7.08
C ILE A 154 -5.08 12.03 7.08
N MET A 155 -5.27 11.23 8.15
CA MET A 155 -4.71 9.88 8.19
C MET A 155 -5.26 8.99 7.06
N THR A 156 -6.55 9.12 6.75
CA THR A 156 -7.18 8.40 5.63
C THR A 156 -6.61 8.84 4.28
N THR A 157 -6.45 10.15 4.07
CA THR A 157 -5.86 10.72 2.84
C THR A 157 -4.43 10.23 2.63
N HIS A 158 -3.64 10.17 3.70
CA HIS A 158 -2.26 9.70 3.67
C HIS A 158 -2.16 8.16 3.59
N GLN A 159 -3.29 7.44 3.62
CA GLN A 159 -3.34 5.97 3.63
C GLN A 159 -2.47 5.35 4.72
N VAL A 160 -2.45 5.97 5.92
CA VAL A 160 -1.70 5.46 7.07
C VAL A 160 -2.58 4.56 7.92
N ASP A 161 -1.95 3.55 8.52
CA ASP A 161 -2.59 2.75 9.56
C ASP A 161 -2.82 3.64 10.79
N LYS A 162 -4.08 3.82 11.17
CA LYS A 162 -4.47 4.72 12.25
C LYS A 162 -3.96 4.22 13.59
N ASP A 163 -4.12 2.94 13.90
CA ASP A 163 -3.77 2.36 15.19
C ASP A 163 -2.27 2.36 15.43
N LEU A 164 -1.47 2.25 14.36
CA LEU A 164 -0.01 2.34 14.44
C LEU A 164 0.53 3.77 14.49
N ASN A 165 -0.17 4.76 13.91
CA ASN A 165 0.41 6.08 13.67
C ASN A 165 -0.25 7.24 14.42
N TRP A 166 -1.44 7.07 15.00
CA TRP A 166 -2.20 8.17 15.60
C TRP A 166 -1.41 8.93 16.66
N LYS A 167 -0.61 8.24 17.49
CA LYS A 167 0.22 8.88 18.54
C LYS A 167 1.22 9.86 17.96
N THR A 168 1.91 9.48 16.89
CA THR A 168 2.91 10.32 16.23
C THR A 168 2.27 11.57 15.61
N TYR A 169 1.14 11.38 14.92
CA TYR A 169 0.40 12.48 14.31
C TYR A 169 -0.19 13.42 15.38
N LEU A 170 -0.72 12.87 16.47
CA LEU A 170 -1.33 13.64 17.54
C LEU A 170 -0.28 14.44 18.30
N ALA A 171 0.84 13.84 18.68
CA ALA A 171 1.94 14.54 19.32
C ALA A 171 2.47 15.70 18.46
N ALA A 172 2.61 15.50 17.15
CA ALA A 172 3.04 16.57 16.23
C ALA A 172 2.00 17.69 16.06
N SER A 173 0.72 17.39 16.27
CA SER A 173 -0.33 18.39 16.20
C SER A 173 -0.48 19.25 17.45
N ILE A 174 0.01 18.79 18.60
CA ILE A 174 -0.13 19.49 19.87
C ILE A 174 0.99 20.53 19.99
N GLN A 175 0.61 21.79 20.10
CA GLN A 175 1.54 22.90 20.36
C GLN A 175 1.38 23.51 21.76
N ASP A 176 0.21 23.33 22.38
CA ASP A 176 -0.05 23.84 23.72
C ASP A 176 0.55 22.91 24.79
N HIS A 177 1.33 23.49 25.71
CA HIS A 177 2.03 22.74 26.74
C HIS A 177 1.11 22.00 27.71
N SER A 178 -0.07 22.55 28.01
CA SER A 178 -1.01 21.89 28.93
C SER A 178 -1.64 20.65 28.32
N VAL A 179 -1.95 20.70 27.01
CA VAL A 179 -2.44 19.54 26.26
C VAL A 179 -1.35 18.49 26.10
N ASP A 180 -0.11 18.91 25.83
CA ASP A 180 1.03 18.00 25.69
C ASP A 180 1.31 17.24 27.00
N GLN A 181 1.26 17.94 28.13
CA GLN A 181 1.41 17.32 29.45
C GLN A 181 0.29 16.30 29.73
N TRP A 182 -0.95 16.65 29.41
CA TRP A 182 -2.08 15.72 29.54
C TRP A 182 -1.94 14.50 28.64
N PHE A 183 -1.55 14.69 27.37
CA PHE A 183 -1.33 13.62 26.41
C PHE A 183 -0.24 12.67 26.89
N SER A 184 0.89 13.20 27.34
CA SER A 184 2.01 12.42 27.87
C SER A 184 1.62 11.58 29.09
N ALA A 185 0.81 12.14 29.99
CA ALA A 185 0.34 11.45 31.19
C ALA A 185 -0.74 10.39 30.91
N THR A 186 -1.64 10.64 29.94
CA THR A 186 -2.88 9.85 29.78
C THR A 186 -2.81 8.87 28.62
N LEU A 187 -2.22 9.28 27.49
CA LEU A 187 -2.35 8.59 26.20
C LEU A 187 -1.01 8.06 25.66
N ALA A 188 0.11 8.74 25.92
CA ALA A 188 1.40 8.36 25.33
C ALA A 188 1.79 6.91 25.69
N ASN A 189 1.69 6.55 26.98
CA ASN A 189 2.04 5.22 27.49
C ASN A 189 0.88 4.22 27.45
N LYS A 190 -0.32 4.64 27.05
CA LYS A 190 -1.50 3.77 27.02
C LYS A 190 -1.53 2.96 25.73
N GLU A 191 -1.58 1.63 25.84
CA GLU A 191 -1.85 0.77 24.70
C GLU A 191 -3.35 0.80 24.41
N CYS A 192 -3.74 1.51 23.35
CA CYS A 192 -5.12 1.61 22.91
C CYS A 192 -5.18 1.89 21.41
N THR A 193 -6.30 1.50 20.81
CA THR A 193 -6.65 1.79 19.43
C THR A 193 -6.97 3.28 19.24
N TRP A 194 -6.95 3.74 18.00
CA TRP A 194 -7.35 5.10 17.66
C TRP A 194 -8.79 5.38 18.08
N GLU A 195 -9.72 4.43 17.97
CA GLU A 195 -11.13 4.65 18.34
C GLU A 195 -11.30 4.86 19.86
N GLU A 196 -10.53 4.14 20.67
CA GLU A 196 -10.49 4.33 22.12
C GLU A 196 -9.84 5.68 22.48
N ALA A 197 -8.71 6.02 21.85
CA ALA A 197 -8.04 7.30 22.03
C ALA A 197 -8.95 8.48 21.63
N ARG A 198 -9.69 8.34 20.52
CA ARG A 198 -10.72 9.27 20.05
C ARG A 198 -11.80 9.47 21.10
N SER A 199 -12.29 8.39 21.69
CA SER A 199 -13.29 8.46 22.76
C SER A 199 -12.76 9.22 23.98
N ILE A 200 -11.50 8.99 24.36
CA ILE A 200 -10.84 9.71 25.48
C ILE A 200 -10.63 11.20 25.15
N LEU A 201 -10.20 11.52 23.93
CA LEU A 201 -10.05 12.90 23.46
C LEU A 201 -11.38 13.64 23.52
N VAL A 202 -12.43 13.01 22.99
CA VAL A 202 -13.78 13.55 23.05
C VAL A 202 -14.22 13.70 24.50
N ASP A 203 -14.13 12.69 25.36
CA ASP A 203 -14.55 12.81 26.76
C ASP A 203 -13.81 13.93 27.53
N LYS A 204 -12.52 14.13 27.24
CA LYS A 204 -11.70 15.16 27.89
C LYS A 204 -12.02 16.58 27.43
N PHE A 205 -12.21 16.77 26.13
CA PHE A 205 -12.29 18.11 25.49
C PHE A 205 -13.65 18.44 24.90
N ASN A 206 -14.60 17.51 24.97
CA ASN A 206 -15.99 17.81 24.73
C ASN A 206 -16.45 18.58 25.95
N ASP A 207 -16.65 19.89 25.76
CA ASP A 207 -17.44 20.65 26.71
C ASP A 207 -18.79 19.95 26.82
N LYS A 208 -19.00 19.21 27.92
CA LYS A 208 -20.30 19.33 28.56
C LYS A 208 -20.46 20.82 28.71
N ALA A 209 -21.40 21.41 27.98
CA ALA A 209 -21.87 22.75 28.20
C ALA A 209 -21.89 22.98 29.71
N SER A 210 -20.84 23.60 30.22
CA SER A 210 -20.78 23.98 31.61
C SER A 210 -21.59 25.25 31.59
N ASP A 211 -22.87 25.07 31.87
CA ASP A 211 -23.75 26.07 32.45
C ASP A 211 -22.93 27.14 33.18
N MET A 212 -22.76 28.30 32.54
CA MET A 212 -22.65 29.64 33.16
C MET A 212 -22.97 30.70 32.11
#